data_AF-A0A363U605-F1
#
_entry.id   AF-A0A363U605-F1
#
_cell.length_a   1.000
_cell.length_b   1.000
_cell.length_c   1.000
_cell.angle_alpha   90.00
_cell.angle_beta   90.00
_cell.angle_gamma   90.00
#
_symmetry.space_group_name_H-M   'P 1'
#
loop_
_entity.id
_entity.type
_entity.pdbx_description
1 polymer ?
#
loop_
_entity_poly.entity_id
_entity_poly.type
_entity_poly.pdbx_seq_one_letter_code
_entity_poly.pdbx_strand_id
1 'polypeptide(L)'
;MSRTRLFFRRWQNWLGFLLILFYAFVAIAAPYLSPNDPKNPGPFMRVGRAFESRPLPPDDKAVLGLLPRGIDVYHALVWGSRDAMRFGLIVAMSTALFGIVYGAVSGYAEGIVGNTMLRIADAFLAFPPIAGVVFLQQLYMTTVSALGGFVYPGVIFFYTDEPVNRPLIQALLESVDPLMLSLIAFSWMPFARLVHSIVITLKQTDFIQAARALGGSPLWIIRKHILRNSTGPAVVLAARDVGGVVLLQATLTFIGIGGGSVWGQMLADGRNWILGPGGSLLTYWWVFLPPTLAVTIFGVAWNVFGDSLNDVLVPTAHVDAFPGRSLRKMKKQKKAEPLPAPGSDTSGIIPTGPAGSTSIVGDRGSKQTPVGDSRSNGFDPVLRAAREDLARGDLPRALHAYNHLVQRGRLIDEILPDLAQLVKKHPRDPRVWQTLGDALTQAGDSVHAAQSYEQARKYGN
;
A
#
# COMPACT_ATOMS: atom_id res chain seq x y z
N MET A 1 -22.99 -9.52 10.29
CA MET A 1 -22.61 -10.07 8.97
C MET A 1 -21.21 -10.67 9.08
N SER A 2 -20.97 -11.91 8.61
CA SER A 2 -19.62 -12.50 8.68
C SER A 2 -18.64 -11.75 7.77
N ARG A 3 -17.39 -11.55 8.22
CA ARG A 3 -16.32 -10.85 7.46
C ARG A 3 -16.13 -11.41 6.04
N THR A 4 -16.41 -12.70 5.86
CA THR A 4 -16.40 -13.39 4.56
C THR A 4 -17.46 -12.89 3.58
N ARG A 5 -18.65 -12.51 4.04
CA ARG A 5 -19.72 -11.98 3.16
C ARG A 5 -19.46 -10.55 2.70
N LEU A 6 -18.71 -9.77 3.49
CA LEU A 6 -18.25 -8.42 3.10
C LEU A 6 -17.18 -8.49 2.01
N PHE A 7 -16.24 -9.45 2.12
CA PHE A 7 -15.18 -9.68 1.12
C PHE A 7 -15.77 -9.94 -0.27
N PHE A 8 -16.78 -10.81 -0.39
CA PHE A 8 -17.35 -11.18 -1.68
C PHE A 8 -18.43 -10.23 -2.23
N ARG A 9 -18.66 -9.06 -1.60
CA ARG A 9 -19.64 -8.07 -2.08
C ARG A 9 -19.11 -7.22 -3.24
N ARG A 10 -17.78 -7.11 -3.40
CA ARG A 10 -17.12 -6.37 -4.49
C ARG A 10 -16.62 -7.33 -5.57
N TRP A 11 -16.90 -7.02 -6.83
CA TRP A 11 -16.50 -7.86 -7.96
C TRP A 11 -14.98 -7.91 -8.14
N GLN A 12 -14.27 -6.84 -7.77
CA GLN A 12 -12.80 -6.80 -7.81
C GLN A 12 -12.18 -7.89 -6.92
N ASN A 13 -12.78 -8.17 -5.75
CA ASN A 13 -12.26 -9.17 -4.83
C ASN A 13 -12.36 -10.59 -5.38
N TRP A 14 -13.43 -10.87 -6.13
CA TRP A 14 -13.56 -12.13 -6.88
C TRP A 14 -12.54 -12.23 -8.00
N LEU A 15 -12.31 -11.14 -8.73
CA LEU A 15 -11.37 -11.13 -9.86
C LEU A 15 -9.94 -11.48 -9.41
N GLY A 16 -9.40 -10.78 -8.40
CA GLY A 16 -8.05 -11.04 -7.90
C GLY A 16 -7.89 -12.47 -7.38
N PHE A 17 -8.86 -12.94 -6.61
CA PHE A 17 -8.86 -14.31 -6.08
C PHE A 17 -8.92 -15.38 -7.18
N LEU A 18 -9.81 -15.23 -8.16
CA LEU A 18 -9.93 -16.18 -9.28
C LEU A 18 -8.67 -16.21 -10.15
N LEU A 19 -8.04 -15.06 -10.39
CA LEU A 19 -6.80 -14.99 -11.15
C LEU A 19 -5.63 -15.67 -10.41
N ILE A 20 -5.51 -15.47 -9.10
CA ILE A 20 -4.51 -16.18 -8.29
C ILE A 20 -4.76 -17.68 -8.32
N LEU A 21 -6.02 -18.12 -8.15
CA LEU A 21 -6.38 -19.54 -8.24
C LEU A 21 -6.05 -20.12 -9.62
N PHE A 22 -6.28 -19.36 -10.69
CA PHE A 22 -5.90 -19.76 -12.04
C PHE A 22 -4.39 -19.99 -12.15
N TYR A 23 -3.56 -19.02 -11.76
CA TYR A 23 -2.10 -19.19 -11.81
C TYR A 23 -1.60 -20.28 -10.86
N ALA A 24 -2.22 -20.44 -9.69
CA ALA A 24 -1.87 -21.50 -8.74
C ALA A 24 -2.21 -22.88 -9.32
N PHE A 25 -3.37 -23.00 -9.97
CA PHE A 25 -3.77 -24.21 -10.69
C PHE A 25 -2.78 -24.52 -11.81
N VAL A 26 -2.46 -23.56 -12.69
CA VAL A 26 -1.47 -23.76 -13.77
C VAL A 26 -0.10 -24.15 -13.19
N ALA A 27 0.35 -23.49 -12.13
CA ALA A 27 1.62 -23.80 -11.46
C ALA A 27 1.65 -25.22 -10.87
N ILE A 28 0.59 -25.67 -10.21
CA ILE A 28 0.52 -27.01 -9.63
C ILE A 28 0.39 -28.06 -10.73
N ALA A 29 -0.49 -27.82 -11.71
CA ALA A 29 -0.78 -28.72 -12.81
C ALA A 29 0.28 -28.71 -13.93
N ALA A 30 1.33 -27.87 -13.84
CA ALA A 30 2.36 -27.74 -14.88
C ALA A 30 2.93 -29.08 -15.42
N PRO A 31 3.25 -30.10 -14.61
CA PRO A 31 3.78 -31.38 -15.09
C PRO A 31 2.77 -32.18 -15.91
N TYR A 32 1.48 -31.93 -15.70
CA TYR A 32 0.38 -32.57 -16.43
C TYR A 32 -0.03 -31.75 -17.66
N LEU A 33 -0.07 -30.41 -17.53
CA LEU A 33 -0.41 -29.50 -18.62
C LEU A 33 0.68 -29.45 -19.70
N SER A 34 1.95 -29.47 -19.29
CA SER A 34 3.08 -29.50 -20.21
C SER A 34 4.20 -30.37 -19.62
N PRO A 35 4.14 -31.70 -19.84
CA PRO A 35 5.15 -32.63 -19.34
C PRO A 35 6.55 -32.25 -19.78
N ASN A 36 7.53 -32.40 -18.88
CA ASN A 36 8.93 -32.14 -19.21
C ASN A 36 9.51 -33.20 -20.14
N ASP A 37 10.43 -32.79 -21.01
CA ASP A 37 11.30 -33.71 -21.74
C ASP A 37 12.20 -34.46 -20.73
N PRO A 38 12.15 -35.80 -20.68
CA PRO A 38 13.03 -36.58 -19.81
C PRO A 38 14.53 -36.34 -20.05
N LYS A 39 14.92 -35.96 -21.27
CA LYS A 39 16.32 -35.75 -21.65
C LYS A 39 16.84 -34.37 -21.24
N ASN A 40 15.98 -33.36 -21.30
CA ASN A 40 16.31 -31.97 -20.99
C ASN A 40 15.21 -31.36 -20.13
N PRO A 41 15.12 -31.73 -18.84
CA PRO A 41 14.13 -31.16 -17.96
C PRO A 41 14.42 -29.68 -17.73
N GLY A 42 13.38 -28.86 -17.76
CA GLY A 42 13.52 -27.43 -17.52
C GLY A 42 12.29 -26.66 -17.97
N PRO A 43 12.25 -25.35 -17.73
CA PRO A 43 11.12 -24.50 -18.12
C PRO A 43 11.11 -24.16 -19.61
N PHE A 44 12.12 -24.56 -20.38
CA PHE A 44 12.25 -24.29 -21.81
C PHE A 44 12.35 -25.59 -22.59
N MET A 45 11.22 -26.05 -23.10
CA MET A 45 11.18 -27.15 -24.05
C MET A 45 11.52 -26.63 -25.44
N ARG A 46 12.39 -27.36 -26.16
CA ARG A 46 12.75 -27.03 -27.55
C ARG A 46 12.05 -27.97 -28.52
N VAL A 47 11.38 -27.39 -29.50
CA VAL A 47 10.67 -28.10 -30.58
C VAL A 47 11.30 -27.69 -31.90
N GLY A 48 11.67 -28.68 -32.73
CA GLY A 48 12.31 -28.44 -34.02
C GLY A 48 13.84 -28.25 -33.92
N ARG A 49 14.40 -27.35 -34.74
CA ARG A 49 15.85 -27.15 -34.85
C ARG A 49 16.34 -26.12 -33.84
N ALA A 50 17.29 -26.50 -32.99
CA ALA A 50 17.86 -25.60 -31.97
C ALA A 50 18.58 -24.36 -32.54
N PHE A 51 18.99 -24.40 -33.81
CA PHE A 51 19.66 -23.30 -34.52
C PHE A 51 18.68 -22.45 -35.35
N GLU A 52 17.38 -22.66 -35.19
CA GLU A 52 16.38 -21.84 -35.88
C GLU A 52 16.39 -20.43 -35.29
N SER A 53 16.94 -19.47 -36.02
CA SER A 53 17.00 -18.09 -35.55
C SER A 53 15.64 -17.39 -35.62
N ARG A 54 14.74 -17.85 -36.49
CA ARG A 54 13.43 -17.24 -36.73
C ARG A 54 12.36 -17.85 -35.82
N PRO A 55 11.52 -17.04 -35.15
CA PRO A 55 10.34 -17.54 -34.46
C PRO A 55 9.35 -18.11 -35.47
N LEU A 56 8.74 -19.24 -35.12
CA LEU A 56 7.77 -19.92 -35.97
C LEU A 56 6.35 -19.69 -35.45
N PRO A 57 5.36 -19.50 -36.34
CA PRO A 57 3.97 -19.30 -35.95
C PRO A 57 3.40 -20.52 -35.20
N PRO A 58 2.25 -20.35 -34.53
CA PRO A 58 1.50 -21.45 -33.96
C PRO A 58 1.23 -22.58 -34.97
N ASP A 59 1.42 -23.81 -34.51
CA ASP A 59 1.20 -25.05 -35.26
C ASP A 59 0.78 -26.19 -34.30
N ASP A 60 0.36 -27.35 -34.80
CA ASP A 60 -0.12 -28.49 -34.01
C ASP A 60 0.88 -28.96 -32.94
N LYS A 61 2.19 -28.81 -33.21
CA LYS A 61 3.26 -29.17 -32.28
C LYS A 61 3.67 -28.03 -31.33
N ALA A 62 3.30 -26.80 -31.66
CA ALA A 62 3.65 -25.59 -30.94
C ALA A 62 2.42 -24.68 -30.88
N VAL A 63 1.50 -24.98 -29.96
CA VAL A 63 0.14 -24.40 -29.91
C VAL A 63 0.14 -22.88 -29.82
N LEU A 64 1.14 -22.30 -29.17
CA LEU A 64 1.32 -20.85 -29.06
C LEU A 64 2.52 -20.34 -29.86
N GLY A 65 3.04 -21.14 -30.78
CA GLY A 65 4.22 -20.81 -31.59
C GLY A 65 5.55 -21.03 -30.87
N LEU A 66 6.62 -20.70 -31.59
CA LEU A 66 7.99 -20.88 -31.14
C LEU A 66 8.73 -19.54 -31.10
N LEU A 67 9.50 -19.34 -30.03
CA LEU A 67 10.54 -18.32 -29.94
C LEU A 67 11.78 -18.73 -30.74
N PRO A 68 12.76 -17.82 -30.93
CA PRO A 68 14.07 -18.17 -31.47
C PRO A 68 14.70 -19.34 -30.71
N ARG A 69 15.51 -20.15 -31.42
CA ARG A 69 16.09 -21.42 -30.93
C ARG A 69 15.08 -22.54 -30.71
N GLY A 70 13.86 -22.38 -31.23
CA GLY A 70 12.79 -23.37 -31.16
C GLY A 70 12.18 -23.52 -29.77
N ILE A 71 12.20 -22.48 -28.93
CA ILE A 71 11.63 -22.55 -27.57
C ILE A 71 10.10 -22.51 -27.66
N ASP A 72 9.43 -23.49 -27.05
CA ASP A 72 7.97 -23.57 -27.03
C ASP A 72 7.35 -22.54 -26.09
N VAL A 73 6.53 -21.64 -26.66
CA VAL A 73 5.88 -20.54 -25.93
C VAL A 73 4.94 -21.09 -24.85
N TYR A 74 4.15 -22.13 -25.18
CA TYR A 74 3.16 -22.68 -24.27
C TYR A 74 3.80 -23.33 -23.04
N HIS A 75 4.78 -24.19 -23.26
CA HIS A 75 5.54 -24.86 -22.21
C HIS A 75 6.20 -23.83 -21.28
N ALA A 76 6.85 -22.81 -21.84
CA ALA A 76 7.49 -21.75 -21.07
C ALA A 76 6.47 -20.90 -20.27
N LEU A 77 5.25 -20.68 -20.76
CA LEU A 77 4.20 -19.99 -20.00
C LEU A 77 3.73 -20.81 -18.80
N VAL A 78 3.48 -22.10 -19.01
CA VAL A 78 3.01 -23.02 -17.96
C VAL A 78 4.05 -23.18 -16.87
N TRP A 79 5.30 -23.50 -17.25
CA TRP A 79 6.39 -23.62 -16.28
C TRP A 79 6.81 -22.29 -15.68
N GLY A 80 6.71 -21.19 -16.43
CA GLY A 80 6.92 -19.85 -15.91
C GLY A 80 5.89 -19.44 -14.86
N SER A 81 4.64 -19.92 -14.94
CA SER A 81 3.64 -19.71 -13.88
C SER A 81 4.06 -20.34 -12.56
N ARG A 82 4.68 -21.53 -12.63
CA ARG A 82 5.23 -22.23 -11.46
C ARG A 82 6.45 -21.51 -10.89
N ASP A 83 7.35 -21.07 -11.75
CA ASP A 83 8.53 -20.29 -11.38
C ASP A 83 8.13 -18.99 -10.66
N ALA A 84 7.26 -18.19 -11.30
CA ALA A 84 6.73 -16.94 -10.75
C ALA A 84 6.05 -17.14 -9.38
N MET A 85 5.19 -18.16 -9.24
CA MET A 85 4.53 -18.46 -7.96
C MET A 85 5.53 -18.79 -6.85
N ARG A 86 6.53 -19.63 -7.14
CA ARG A 86 7.55 -20.02 -6.15
C ARG A 86 8.40 -18.82 -5.76
N PHE A 87 8.95 -18.11 -6.75
CA PHE A 87 9.81 -16.96 -6.52
C PHE A 87 9.08 -15.86 -5.75
N GLY A 88 7.89 -15.47 -6.21
CA GLY A 88 7.10 -14.41 -5.60
C GLY A 88 6.75 -14.69 -4.14
N LEU A 89 6.27 -15.90 -3.84
CA LEU A 89 5.91 -16.28 -2.47
C LEU A 89 7.13 -16.36 -1.56
N ILE A 90 8.23 -16.99 -2.00
CA ILE A 90 9.43 -17.14 -1.17
C ILE A 90 10.05 -15.78 -0.85
N VAL A 91 10.23 -14.92 -1.86
CA VAL A 91 10.80 -13.58 -1.67
C VAL A 91 9.91 -12.74 -0.76
N ALA A 92 8.62 -12.61 -1.09
CA ALA A 92 7.72 -11.74 -0.32
C ALA A 92 7.58 -12.23 1.14
N MET A 93 7.43 -13.54 1.37
CA MET A 93 7.29 -14.08 2.73
C MET A 93 8.57 -13.95 3.54
N SER A 94 9.75 -14.21 2.95
CA SER A 94 11.03 -14.10 3.64
C SER A 94 11.33 -12.65 4.01
N THR A 95 11.09 -11.74 3.06
CA THR A 95 11.26 -10.30 3.21
C THR A 95 10.33 -9.73 4.27
N ALA A 96 9.04 -10.11 4.21
CA ALA A 96 8.05 -9.72 5.20
C ALA A 96 8.39 -10.29 6.58
N LEU A 97 8.76 -11.56 6.69
CA LEU A 97 9.11 -12.18 7.96
C LEU A 97 10.27 -11.44 8.63
N PHE A 98 11.37 -11.22 7.91
CA PHE A 98 12.53 -10.50 8.43
C PHE A 98 12.16 -9.06 8.83
N GLY A 99 11.50 -8.33 7.93
CA GLY A 99 11.11 -6.95 8.17
C GLY A 99 10.12 -6.79 9.32
N ILE A 100 9.14 -7.68 9.45
CA ILE A 100 8.17 -7.67 10.56
C ILE A 100 8.89 -7.86 11.90
N VAL A 101 9.81 -8.83 11.99
CA VAL A 101 10.57 -9.08 13.22
C VAL A 101 11.47 -7.88 13.53
N TYR A 102 12.21 -7.37 12.55
CA TYR A 102 13.10 -6.23 12.70
C TYR A 102 12.34 -4.95 13.14
N GLY A 103 11.20 -4.69 12.49
CA GLY A 103 10.31 -3.58 12.80
C GLY A 103 9.72 -3.68 14.20
N ALA A 104 9.31 -4.89 14.61
CA ALA A 104 8.74 -5.10 15.94
C ALA A 104 9.76 -4.89 17.06
N VAL A 105 10.99 -5.38 16.88
CA VAL A 105 12.08 -5.20 17.84
C VAL A 105 12.50 -3.73 17.92
N SER A 106 12.71 -3.07 16.77
CA SER A 106 13.12 -1.65 16.73
C SER A 106 12.05 -0.72 17.31
N GLY A 107 10.77 -0.97 17.03
CA GLY A 107 9.67 -0.17 17.57
C GLY A 107 9.47 -0.36 19.07
N TYR A 108 9.79 -1.56 19.61
CA TYR A 108 9.70 -1.83 21.04
C TYR A 108 10.87 -1.26 21.83
N ALA A 109 12.09 -1.33 21.31
CA ALA A 109 13.31 -0.94 22.04
C ALA A 109 13.37 0.56 22.41
N GLU A 110 12.74 1.45 21.63
CA GLU A 110 12.82 2.92 21.77
C GLU A 110 14.25 3.48 21.97
N GLY A 111 14.36 4.79 22.12
CA GLY A 111 15.63 5.47 22.40
C GLY A 111 16.70 5.26 21.32
N ILE A 112 17.96 5.16 21.74
CA ILE A 112 19.10 5.05 20.84
C ILE A 112 19.08 3.75 20.04
N VAL A 113 18.71 2.63 20.67
CA VAL A 113 18.69 1.31 20.02
C VAL A 113 17.64 1.25 18.92
N GLY A 114 16.38 1.59 19.23
CA GLY A 114 15.31 1.62 18.23
C GLY A 114 15.59 2.57 17.07
N ASN A 115 16.10 3.77 17.38
CA ASN A 115 16.46 4.76 16.36
C ASN A 115 17.65 4.31 15.50
N THR A 116 18.66 3.66 16.09
CA THR A 116 19.83 3.16 15.34
C THR A 116 19.43 2.02 14.41
N MET A 117 18.59 1.08 14.87
CA MET A 117 18.05 0.03 14.02
C MET A 117 17.26 0.61 12.84
N LEU A 118 16.38 1.57 13.09
CA LEU A 118 15.63 2.20 11.99
C LEU A 118 16.56 2.95 11.02
N ARG A 119 17.58 3.65 11.53
CA ARG A 119 18.61 4.29 10.69
C ARG A 119 19.38 3.30 9.83
N ILE A 120 19.67 2.10 10.33
CA ILE A 120 20.29 1.04 9.52
C ILE A 120 19.34 0.64 8.39
N ALA A 121 18.06 0.39 8.68
CA ALA A 121 17.07 0.11 7.63
C ALA A 121 16.98 1.26 6.61
N ASP A 122 17.08 2.50 7.06
CA ASP A 122 17.01 3.69 6.21
C ASP A 122 18.26 3.84 5.32
N ALA A 123 19.43 3.45 5.81
CA ALA A 123 20.68 3.47 5.04
C ALA A 123 20.61 2.53 3.83
N PHE A 124 19.93 1.38 3.95
CA PHE A 124 19.72 0.49 2.81
C PHE A 124 18.83 1.10 1.73
N LEU A 125 17.87 1.97 2.08
CA LEU A 125 17.03 2.66 1.11
C LEU A 125 17.75 3.77 0.36
N ALA A 126 18.86 4.28 0.91
CA ALA A 126 19.75 5.21 0.21
C ALA A 126 20.62 4.49 -0.85
N PHE A 127 20.73 3.17 -0.76
CA PHE A 127 21.54 2.38 -1.66
C PHE A 127 20.72 1.95 -2.90
N PRO A 128 21.22 2.14 -4.15
CA PRO A 128 20.47 1.79 -5.35
C PRO A 128 20.16 0.28 -5.42
N PRO A 129 18.88 -0.15 -5.40
CA PRO A 129 18.54 -1.57 -5.31
C PRO A 129 19.13 -2.42 -6.44
N ILE A 130 19.13 -1.90 -7.66
CA ILE A 130 19.70 -2.59 -8.84
C ILE A 130 21.20 -2.82 -8.66
N ALA A 131 21.94 -1.83 -8.13
CA ALA A 131 23.37 -1.98 -7.88
C ALA A 131 23.66 -3.09 -6.86
N GLY A 132 22.76 -3.29 -5.89
CA GLY A 132 22.89 -4.33 -4.86
C GLY A 132 22.66 -5.72 -5.40
N VAL A 133 21.64 -5.84 -6.24
CA VAL A 133 21.39 -7.07 -7.00
C VAL A 133 22.60 -7.43 -7.85
N VAL A 134 23.13 -6.47 -8.62
CA VAL A 134 24.33 -6.71 -9.44
C VAL A 134 25.55 -7.05 -8.59
N PHE A 135 25.75 -6.35 -7.47
CA PHE A 135 26.87 -6.60 -6.56
C PHE A 135 26.81 -8.00 -5.97
N LEU A 136 25.65 -8.42 -5.43
CA LEU A 136 25.49 -9.75 -4.85
C LEU A 136 25.56 -10.84 -5.90
N GLN A 137 25.02 -10.59 -7.11
CA GLN A 137 25.20 -11.49 -8.23
C GLN A 137 26.69 -11.62 -8.61
N GLN A 138 27.44 -10.52 -8.68
CA GLN A 138 28.87 -10.58 -8.96
C GLN A 138 29.63 -11.28 -7.85
N LEU A 139 29.30 -11.03 -6.58
CA LEU A 139 29.88 -11.72 -5.43
C LEU A 139 29.62 -13.22 -5.51
N TYR A 140 28.41 -13.61 -5.89
CA TYR A 140 28.05 -15.00 -6.15
C TYR A 140 28.91 -15.62 -7.25
N MET A 141 29.01 -14.97 -8.42
CA MET A 141 29.83 -15.45 -9.54
C MET A 141 31.29 -15.58 -9.16
N THR A 142 31.85 -14.57 -8.48
CA THR A 142 33.25 -14.58 -8.02
C THR A 142 33.48 -15.69 -6.99
N THR A 143 32.52 -15.94 -6.10
CA THR A 143 32.62 -17.01 -5.09
C THR A 143 32.61 -18.38 -5.76
N VAL A 144 31.71 -18.62 -6.71
CA VAL A 144 31.70 -19.86 -7.51
C VAL A 144 33.03 -20.04 -8.24
N SER A 145 33.53 -18.99 -8.88
CA SER A 145 34.83 -19.01 -9.56
C SER A 145 36.01 -19.30 -8.62
N ALA A 146 36.01 -18.70 -7.43
CA ALA A 146 37.04 -18.94 -6.42
C ALA A 146 37.03 -20.38 -5.89
N LEU A 147 35.87 -21.03 -5.89
CA LEU A 147 35.70 -22.44 -5.54
C LEU A 147 36.02 -23.39 -6.72
N GLY A 148 36.62 -22.88 -7.81
CA GLY A 148 36.95 -23.69 -8.98
C GLY A 148 35.72 -24.07 -9.80
N GLY A 149 34.66 -23.27 -9.74
CA GLY A 149 33.50 -23.40 -10.61
C GLY A 149 33.44 -22.34 -11.70
N PHE A 150 32.48 -22.47 -12.60
CA PHE A 150 32.07 -21.39 -13.48
C PHE A 150 30.55 -21.41 -13.61
N VAL A 151 29.97 -20.22 -13.77
CA VAL A 151 28.53 -20.08 -13.98
C VAL A 151 28.28 -19.84 -15.46
N TYR A 152 27.55 -20.78 -16.06
CA TYR A 152 26.93 -20.60 -17.37
C TYR A 152 25.45 -20.23 -17.15
N PRO A 153 24.79 -19.47 -18.04
CA PRO A 153 23.39 -19.09 -17.86
C PRO A 153 22.49 -20.26 -17.43
N GLY A 154 22.07 -20.26 -16.15
CA GLY A 154 21.19 -21.27 -15.56
C GLY A 154 21.86 -22.53 -15.00
N VAL A 155 23.19 -22.71 -15.09
CA VAL A 155 23.89 -23.92 -14.61
C VAL A 155 25.25 -23.57 -14.01
N ILE A 156 25.54 -24.13 -12.84
CA ILE A 156 26.86 -24.04 -12.20
C ILE A 156 27.63 -25.32 -12.51
N PHE A 157 28.88 -25.17 -12.94
CA PHE A 157 29.80 -26.26 -13.15
C PHE A 157 30.97 -26.11 -12.18
N PHE A 158 31.40 -27.19 -11.54
CA PHE A 158 32.62 -27.22 -10.74
C PHE A 158 33.64 -28.14 -11.41
N TYR A 159 34.91 -27.71 -11.47
CA TYR A 159 35.98 -28.50 -12.10
C TYR A 159 36.43 -29.68 -11.23
N THR A 160 36.11 -29.69 -9.93
CA THR A 160 36.47 -30.76 -9.00
C THR A 160 35.21 -31.38 -8.40
N ASP A 161 34.84 -32.56 -8.88
CA ASP A 161 33.76 -33.41 -8.34
C ASP A 161 34.23 -34.22 -7.11
N GLU A 162 35.07 -33.66 -6.24
CA GLU A 162 35.48 -34.36 -5.02
C GLU A 162 34.32 -34.37 -4.01
N PRO A 163 33.67 -35.53 -3.72
CA PRO A 163 32.42 -35.57 -2.96
C PRO A 163 32.59 -35.25 -1.47
N VAL A 164 33.82 -35.26 -0.96
CA VAL A 164 34.10 -35.41 0.47
C VAL A 164 34.28 -34.07 1.20
N ASN A 165 34.42 -32.95 0.48
CA ASN A 165 34.69 -31.64 1.11
C ASN A 165 33.91 -30.48 0.46
N ARG A 166 32.63 -30.70 0.11
CA ARG A 166 31.75 -29.61 -0.35
C ARG A 166 31.53 -28.62 0.81
N PRO A 167 32.05 -27.37 0.74
CA PRO A 167 31.79 -26.39 1.78
C PRO A 167 30.28 -26.12 1.86
N LEU A 168 29.75 -25.90 3.07
CA LEU A 168 28.33 -25.53 3.26
C LEU A 168 27.93 -24.35 2.35
N ILE A 169 28.86 -23.41 2.17
CA ILE A 169 28.68 -22.24 1.30
C ILE A 169 28.45 -22.67 -0.16
N GLN A 170 29.19 -23.66 -0.67
CA GLN A 170 29.00 -24.17 -2.03
C GLN A 170 27.62 -24.79 -2.22
N ALA A 171 27.20 -25.66 -1.30
CA ALA A 171 25.89 -26.30 -1.35
C ALA A 171 24.73 -25.28 -1.26
N LEU A 172 24.89 -24.23 -0.44
CA LEU A 172 23.93 -23.13 -0.36
C LEU A 172 23.85 -22.35 -1.67
N LEU A 173 25.00 -21.97 -2.24
CA LEU A 173 25.07 -21.21 -3.50
C LEU A 173 24.45 -22.01 -4.67
N GLU A 174 24.66 -23.32 -4.75
CA GLU A 174 24.03 -24.18 -5.76
C GLU A 174 22.50 -24.25 -5.64
N SER A 175 21.98 -24.11 -4.42
CA SER A 175 20.55 -24.35 -4.13
C SER A 175 19.65 -23.12 -4.24
N VAL A 176 20.22 -21.91 -4.29
CA VAL A 176 19.46 -20.66 -4.18
C VAL A 176 19.78 -19.70 -5.32
N ASP A 177 18.75 -19.18 -5.97
CA ASP A 177 18.88 -18.14 -6.98
C ASP A 177 19.54 -16.87 -6.38
N PRO A 178 20.68 -16.38 -6.91
CA PRO A 178 21.34 -15.17 -6.41
C PRO A 178 20.44 -13.93 -6.48
N LEU A 179 19.55 -13.84 -7.46
CA LEU A 179 18.58 -12.75 -7.56
C LEU A 179 17.57 -12.82 -6.40
N MET A 180 17.09 -14.01 -6.05
CA MET A 180 16.19 -14.22 -4.91
C MET A 180 16.83 -13.74 -3.60
N LEU A 181 18.08 -14.16 -3.33
CA LEU A 181 18.83 -13.70 -2.15
C LEU A 181 18.99 -12.18 -2.12
N SER A 182 19.27 -11.60 -3.28
CA SER A 182 19.43 -10.16 -3.40
C SER A 182 18.16 -9.40 -3.07
N LEU A 183 17.01 -9.83 -3.61
CA LEU A 183 15.74 -9.18 -3.32
C LEU A 183 15.36 -9.33 -1.84
N ILE A 184 15.61 -10.49 -1.22
CA ILE A 184 15.37 -10.68 0.22
C ILE A 184 16.24 -9.74 1.05
N ALA A 185 17.52 -9.58 0.69
CA ALA A 185 18.45 -8.72 1.42
C ALA A 185 18.11 -7.22 1.33
N PHE A 186 17.55 -6.77 0.20
CA PHE A 186 17.33 -5.35 -0.09
C PHE A 186 15.87 -4.87 -0.04
N SER A 187 14.89 -5.75 0.17
CA SER A 187 13.46 -5.38 0.09
C SER A 187 12.71 -5.35 1.43
N TRP A 188 13.37 -5.60 2.57
CA TRP A 188 12.69 -5.78 3.86
C TRP A 188 12.35 -4.49 4.61
N MET A 189 12.95 -3.37 4.23
CA MET A 189 12.86 -2.09 4.92
C MET A 189 11.43 -1.51 4.97
N PRO A 190 10.61 -1.60 3.91
CA PRO A 190 9.21 -1.16 3.96
C PRO A 190 8.40 -1.87 5.05
N PHE A 191 8.59 -3.19 5.20
CA PHE A 191 7.95 -3.98 6.26
C PHE A 191 8.42 -3.57 7.65
N ALA A 192 9.73 -3.38 7.81
CA ALA A 192 10.31 -2.93 9.08
C ALA A 192 9.75 -1.57 9.50
N ARG A 193 9.71 -0.59 8.60
CA ARG A 193 9.16 0.74 8.87
C ARG A 193 7.67 0.72 9.21
N LEU A 194 6.89 -0.06 8.46
CA LEU A 194 5.46 -0.23 8.70
C LEU A 194 5.20 -0.82 10.10
N VAL A 195 5.84 -1.95 10.41
CA VAL A 195 5.64 -2.60 11.71
C VAL A 195 6.18 -1.74 12.85
N HIS A 196 7.35 -1.12 12.69
CA HIS A 196 7.91 -0.18 13.67
C HIS A 196 6.91 0.90 14.07
N SER A 197 6.29 1.54 13.07
CA SER A 197 5.30 2.60 13.28
C SER A 197 4.08 2.08 14.05
N ILE A 198 3.59 0.89 13.70
CA ILE A 198 2.48 0.24 14.41
C ILE A 198 2.86 -0.09 15.87
N VAL A 199 4.07 -0.59 16.09
CA VAL A 199 4.54 -0.97 17.44
C VAL A 199 4.68 0.24 18.35
N ILE A 200 5.14 1.39 17.84
CA ILE A 200 5.20 2.63 18.62
C ILE A 200 3.82 2.98 19.18
N THR A 201 2.77 2.88 18.37
CA THR A 201 1.40 3.14 18.83
C THR A 201 0.90 2.03 19.75
N LEU A 202 1.10 0.77 19.37
CA LEU A 202 0.54 -0.39 20.07
C LEU A 202 1.09 -0.51 21.50
N LYS A 203 2.37 -0.19 21.72
CA LYS A 203 2.99 -0.35 23.04
C LYS A 203 2.50 0.67 24.08
N GLN A 204 1.87 1.77 23.64
CA GLN A 204 1.28 2.79 24.49
C GLN A 204 -0.13 2.40 24.97
N THR A 205 -0.70 1.32 24.43
CA THR A 205 -2.04 0.86 24.82
C THR A 205 -2.07 0.26 26.23
N ASP A 206 -3.19 0.45 26.92
CA ASP A 206 -3.38 0.05 28.32
C ASP A 206 -3.09 -1.43 28.58
N PHE A 207 -3.45 -2.32 27.64
CA PHE A 207 -3.22 -3.75 27.83
C PHE A 207 -1.73 -4.12 27.76
N ILE A 208 -0.91 -3.39 27.00
CA ILE A 208 0.55 -3.59 26.99
C ILE A 208 1.18 -2.97 28.24
N GLN A 209 0.70 -1.81 28.69
CA GLN A 209 1.17 -1.21 29.94
C GLN A 209 0.87 -2.10 31.15
N ALA A 210 -0.34 -2.66 31.21
CA ALA A 210 -0.75 -3.62 32.24
C ALA A 210 0.11 -4.89 32.20
N ALA A 211 0.38 -5.45 31.01
CA ALA A 211 1.25 -6.61 30.87
C ALA A 211 2.69 -6.35 31.36
N ARG A 212 3.21 -5.13 31.19
CA ARG A 212 4.51 -4.71 31.74
C ARG A 212 4.46 -4.55 33.27
N ALA A 213 3.40 -3.94 33.80
CA ALA A 213 3.21 -3.77 35.24
C ALA A 213 3.14 -5.11 35.99
N LEU A 214 2.62 -6.16 35.32
CA LEU A 214 2.59 -7.53 35.83
C LEU A 214 3.93 -8.28 35.68
N GLY A 215 5.00 -7.62 35.23
CA GLY A 215 6.34 -8.21 35.09
C GLY A 215 6.57 -9.00 33.80
N GLY A 216 5.75 -8.80 32.76
CA GLY A 216 5.93 -9.46 31.46
C GLY A 216 7.26 -9.11 30.81
N SER A 217 8.03 -10.12 30.39
CA SER A 217 9.32 -9.88 29.74
C SER A 217 9.16 -9.24 28.35
N PRO A 218 10.08 -8.36 27.92
CA PRO A 218 10.05 -7.73 26.59
C PRO A 218 9.80 -8.69 25.42
N LEU A 219 10.53 -9.81 25.40
CA LEU A 219 10.43 -10.79 24.32
C LEU A 219 9.08 -11.51 24.30
N TRP A 220 8.52 -11.79 25.49
CA TRP A 220 7.19 -12.39 25.60
C TRP A 220 6.11 -11.41 25.13
N ILE A 221 6.19 -10.13 25.52
CA ILE A 221 5.27 -9.08 25.07
C ILE A 221 5.34 -8.92 23.55
N ILE A 222 6.55 -8.84 22.99
CA ILE A 222 6.75 -8.73 21.54
C ILE A 222 6.09 -9.90 20.81
N ARG A 223 6.40 -11.14 21.20
CA ARG A 223 5.91 -12.33 20.49
C ARG A 223 4.40 -12.56 20.66
N LYS A 224 3.89 -12.40 21.89
CA LYS A 224 2.52 -12.77 22.24
C LYS A 224 1.50 -11.67 21.87
N HIS A 225 1.86 -10.41 22.10
CA HIS A 225 0.95 -9.28 21.99
C HIS A 225 1.25 -8.40 20.79
N ILE A 226 2.51 -8.06 20.53
CA ILE A 226 2.83 -7.06 19.50
C ILE A 226 2.76 -7.67 18.11
N LEU A 227 3.55 -8.72 17.84
CA LEU A 227 3.62 -9.35 16.53
C LEU A 227 2.25 -9.82 16.04
N ARG A 228 1.44 -10.40 16.92
CA ARG A 228 0.10 -10.88 16.54
C ARG A 228 -0.86 -9.75 16.13
N ASN A 229 -0.69 -8.55 16.67
CA ASN A 229 -1.54 -7.40 16.37
C ASN A 229 -0.99 -6.50 15.25
N SER A 230 0.33 -6.56 14.98
CA SER A 230 0.96 -5.76 13.92
C SER A 230 1.07 -6.47 12.57
N THR A 231 0.81 -7.78 12.49
CA THR A 231 0.93 -8.56 11.25
C THR A 231 -0.15 -8.28 10.22
N GLY A 232 -1.35 -7.83 10.62
CA GLY A 232 -2.48 -7.61 9.69
C GLY A 232 -2.12 -6.74 8.48
N PRO A 233 -1.72 -5.47 8.69
CA PRO A 233 -1.28 -4.60 7.59
C PRO A 233 -0.02 -5.10 6.87
N ALA A 234 0.89 -5.80 7.56
CA ALA A 234 2.09 -6.34 6.94
C ALA A 234 1.79 -7.51 5.98
N VAL A 235 0.78 -8.32 6.28
CA VAL A 235 0.30 -9.41 5.40
C VAL A 235 -0.32 -8.85 4.13
N VAL A 236 -1.06 -7.75 4.23
CA VAL A 236 -1.60 -7.02 3.07
C VAL A 236 -0.46 -6.55 2.16
N LEU A 237 0.56 -5.91 2.74
CA LEU A 237 1.73 -5.46 2.00
C LEU A 237 2.47 -6.64 1.34
N ALA A 238 2.65 -7.74 2.08
CA ALA A 238 3.32 -8.94 1.56
C ALA A 238 2.58 -9.54 0.37
N ALA A 239 1.25 -9.57 0.39
CA ALA A 239 0.45 -10.08 -0.72
C ALA A 239 0.62 -9.24 -1.99
N ARG A 240 0.67 -7.90 -1.87
CA ARG A 240 0.96 -7.02 -3.02
C ARG A 240 2.40 -7.22 -3.53
N ASP A 241 3.34 -7.40 -2.61
CA ASP A 241 4.75 -7.57 -2.93
C ASP A 241 5.03 -8.82 -3.75
N VAL A 242 4.25 -9.91 -3.59
CA VAL A 242 4.38 -11.12 -4.43
C VAL A 242 4.32 -10.78 -5.92
N GLY A 243 3.36 -9.96 -6.34
CA GLY A 243 3.25 -9.51 -7.73
C GLY A 243 4.41 -8.58 -8.12
N GLY A 244 4.78 -7.66 -7.22
CA GLY A 244 5.85 -6.69 -7.44
C GLY A 244 7.22 -7.33 -7.66
N VAL A 245 7.60 -8.32 -6.85
CA VAL A 245 8.92 -8.96 -6.93
C VAL A 245 9.04 -9.87 -8.16
N VAL A 246 7.95 -10.51 -8.60
CA VAL A 246 7.94 -11.29 -9.85
C VAL A 246 8.07 -10.38 -11.06
N LEU A 247 7.37 -9.24 -11.06
CA LEU A 247 7.50 -8.24 -12.11
C LEU A 247 8.94 -7.69 -12.14
N LEU A 248 9.54 -7.43 -10.97
CA LEU A 248 10.92 -7.00 -10.87
C LEU A 248 11.90 -8.07 -11.38
N GLN A 249 11.69 -9.34 -11.03
CA GLN A 249 12.49 -10.46 -11.51
C GLN A 249 12.44 -10.58 -13.04
N ALA A 250 11.25 -10.49 -13.63
CA ALA A 250 11.05 -10.51 -15.08
C ALA A 250 11.72 -9.30 -15.75
N THR A 251 11.61 -8.11 -15.15
CA THR A 251 12.22 -6.87 -15.63
C THR A 251 13.75 -6.97 -15.64
N LEU A 252 14.33 -7.43 -14.53
CA LEU A 252 15.79 -7.61 -14.40
C LEU A 252 16.30 -8.63 -15.41
N THR A 253 15.62 -9.78 -15.53
CA THR A 253 15.95 -10.81 -16.52
C THR A 253 15.86 -10.27 -17.95
N PHE A 254 14.83 -9.47 -18.26
CA PHE A 254 14.64 -8.85 -19.58
C PHE A 254 15.80 -7.92 -19.99
N ILE A 255 16.32 -7.14 -19.04
CA ILE A 255 17.46 -6.23 -19.27
C ILE A 255 18.81 -6.95 -19.21
N GLY A 256 18.85 -8.24 -18.86
CA GLY A 256 20.07 -9.04 -18.75
C GLY A 256 20.80 -8.91 -17.40
N ILE A 257 20.11 -8.42 -16.37
CA ILE A 257 20.60 -8.39 -14.99
C ILE A 257 19.96 -9.55 -14.23
N GLY A 258 20.76 -10.42 -13.64
CA GLY A 258 20.25 -11.65 -13.04
C GLY A 258 19.82 -12.69 -14.08
N GLY A 259 19.09 -13.70 -13.60
CA GLY A 259 18.48 -14.76 -14.40
C GLY A 259 17.34 -15.38 -13.61
N GLY A 260 16.73 -16.43 -14.16
CA GLY A 260 15.75 -17.25 -13.44
C GLY A 260 14.30 -16.98 -13.83
N SER A 261 13.92 -15.76 -14.24
CA SER A 261 12.53 -15.54 -14.68
C SER A 261 12.29 -16.14 -16.06
N VAL A 262 11.44 -17.16 -16.11
CA VAL A 262 11.06 -17.80 -17.38
C VAL A 262 10.39 -16.81 -18.32
N TRP A 263 9.41 -16.04 -17.82
CA TRP A 263 8.72 -15.03 -18.62
C TRP A 263 9.61 -13.86 -19.00
N GLY A 264 10.52 -13.42 -18.10
CA GLY A 264 11.50 -12.39 -18.42
C GLY A 264 12.45 -12.81 -19.54
N GLN A 265 12.89 -14.08 -19.54
CA GLN A 265 13.72 -14.64 -20.60
C GLN A 265 12.96 -14.74 -21.93
N MET A 266 11.68 -15.12 -21.92
CA MET A 266 10.85 -15.12 -23.13
C MET A 266 10.80 -13.73 -23.76
N LEU A 267 10.61 -12.69 -22.94
CA LEU A 267 10.62 -11.31 -23.41
C LEU A 267 12.00 -10.91 -23.96
N ALA A 268 13.09 -11.32 -23.30
CA ALA A 268 14.45 -11.01 -23.75
C ALA A 268 14.78 -11.67 -25.10
N ASP A 269 14.43 -12.95 -25.25
CA ASP A 269 14.63 -13.70 -26.49
C ASP A 269 13.75 -13.15 -27.62
N GLY A 270 12.57 -12.67 -27.27
CA GLY A 270 11.58 -12.16 -28.20
C GLY A 270 11.76 -10.72 -28.66
N ARG A 271 12.52 -9.89 -27.93
CA ARG A 271 12.59 -8.43 -28.13
C ARG A 271 13.04 -8.01 -29.53
N ASN A 272 13.89 -8.82 -30.18
CA ASN A 272 14.40 -8.54 -31.53
C ASN A 272 13.37 -8.85 -32.63
N TRP A 273 12.23 -9.45 -32.29
CA TRP A 273 11.19 -9.90 -33.21
C TRP A 273 9.87 -9.13 -33.05
N ILE A 274 9.87 -8.05 -32.26
CA ILE A 274 8.69 -7.18 -32.11
C ILE A 274 8.32 -6.52 -33.44
N LEU A 275 9.32 -6.15 -34.24
CA LEU A 275 9.11 -5.56 -35.57
C LEU A 275 9.31 -6.63 -36.64
N GLY A 276 8.22 -7.00 -37.31
CA GLY A 276 8.23 -7.86 -38.47
C GLY A 276 8.76 -7.17 -39.73
N PRO A 277 8.96 -7.94 -40.82
CA PRO A 277 9.27 -7.37 -42.13
C PRO A 277 8.29 -6.24 -42.50
N GLY A 278 8.82 -5.11 -42.97
CA GLY A 278 8.02 -3.94 -43.31
C GLY A 278 7.50 -3.11 -42.12
N GLY A 279 8.00 -3.34 -40.89
CA GLY A 279 7.63 -2.55 -39.70
C GLY A 279 6.32 -2.98 -39.03
N SER A 280 5.82 -4.16 -39.36
CA SER A 280 4.57 -4.71 -38.83
C SER A 280 4.75 -5.26 -37.41
N LEU A 281 4.02 -4.72 -36.43
CA LEU A 281 4.13 -5.11 -35.01
C LEU A 281 3.52 -6.48 -34.68
N LEU A 282 2.51 -6.91 -35.45
CA LEU A 282 1.72 -8.10 -35.13
C LEU A 282 2.15 -9.36 -35.88
N THR A 283 3.19 -9.27 -36.72
CA THR A 283 3.66 -10.42 -37.52
C THR A 283 4.14 -11.57 -36.63
N TYR A 284 4.82 -11.25 -35.53
CA TYR A 284 5.32 -12.23 -34.56
C TYR A 284 4.65 -12.05 -33.18
N TRP A 285 3.33 -11.84 -33.17
CA TRP A 285 2.58 -11.53 -31.95
C TRP A 285 2.81 -12.55 -30.82
N TRP A 286 2.98 -13.82 -31.15
CA TRP A 286 3.19 -14.92 -30.18
C TRP A 286 4.51 -14.81 -29.39
N VAL A 287 5.46 -14.02 -29.88
CA VAL A 287 6.79 -13.89 -29.26
C VAL A 287 6.77 -12.97 -28.04
N PHE A 288 5.92 -11.93 -28.04
CA PHE A 288 5.89 -10.94 -26.96
C PHE A 288 4.55 -10.87 -26.22
N LEU A 289 3.43 -11.08 -26.91
CA LEU A 289 2.10 -10.86 -26.34
C LEU A 289 1.79 -11.86 -25.21
N PRO A 290 1.98 -13.19 -25.40
CA PRO A 290 1.73 -14.15 -24.32
C PRO A 290 2.56 -13.93 -23.04
N PRO A 291 3.90 -13.79 -23.08
CA PRO A 291 4.68 -13.55 -21.86
C PRO A 291 4.38 -12.19 -21.22
N THR A 292 4.07 -11.16 -22.01
CA THR A 292 3.67 -9.85 -21.48
C THR A 292 2.35 -9.96 -20.71
N LEU A 293 1.33 -10.59 -21.30
CA LEU A 293 0.05 -10.79 -20.64
C LEU A 293 0.19 -11.64 -19.37
N ALA A 294 1.04 -12.68 -19.39
CA ALA A 294 1.28 -13.51 -18.23
C ALA A 294 1.82 -12.70 -17.05
N VAL A 295 2.91 -11.93 -17.26
CA VAL A 295 3.51 -11.10 -16.22
C VAL A 295 2.56 -10.00 -15.75
N THR A 296 1.88 -9.30 -16.66
CA THR A 296 0.98 -8.19 -16.31
C THR A 296 -0.25 -8.68 -15.55
N ILE A 297 -0.93 -9.73 -16.02
CA ILE A 297 -2.12 -10.27 -15.35
C ILE A 297 -1.74 -10.86 -13.99
N PHE A 298 -0.58 -11.52 -13.88
CA PHE A 298 -0.07 -12.02 -12.60
C PHE A 298 0.14 -10.87 -11.59
N GLY A 299 0.81 -9.79 -12.00
CA GLY A 299 1.02 -8.62 -11.13
C GLY A 299 -0.30 -7.97 -10.70
N VAL A 300 -1.24 -7.82 -11.64
CA VAL A 300 -2.59 -7.29 -11.35
C VAL A 300 -3.34 -8.19 -10.38
N ALA A 301 -3.27 -9.51 -10.55
CA ALA A 301 -3.95 -10.47 -9.68
C ALA A 301 -3.53 -10.31 -8.22
N TRP A 302 -2.22 -10.22 -7.96
CA TRP A 302 -1.68 -10.03 -6.61
C TRP A 302 -1.93 -8.64 -6.03
N ASN A 303 -1.92 -7.60 -6.86
CA ASN A 303 -2.23 -6.25 -6.40
C ASN A 303 -3.70 -6.13 -5.96
N VAL A 304 -4.63 -6.59 -6.80
CA VAL A 304 -6.07 -6.61 -6.49
C VAL A 304 -6.35 -7.48 -5.28
N PHE A 305 -5.73 -8.65 -5.17
CA PHE A 305 -5.88 -9.52 -4.01
C PHE A 305 -5.38 -8.87 -2.71
N GLY A 306 -4.28 -8.14 -2.76
CA GLY A 306 -3.79 -7.35 -1.63
C GLY A 306 -4.80 -6.30 -1.18
N ASP A 307 -5.44 -5.58 -2.12
CA ASP A 307 -6.52 -4.64 -1.81
C ASP A 307 -7.70 -5.34 -1.13
N SER A 308 -8.08 -6.53 -1.63
CA SER A 308 -9.15 -7.33 -1.03
C SER A 308 -8.83 -7.80 0.39
N LEU A 309 -7.57 -8.18 0.65
CA LEU A 309 -7.09 -8.51 2.00
C LEU A 309 -7.11 -7.28 2.91
N ASN A 310 -6.75 -6.11 2.38
CA ASN A 310 -6.79 -4.85 3.12
C ASN A 310 -8.21 -4.56 3.62
N ASP A 311 -9.22 -4.68 2.75
CA ASP A 311 -10.64 -4.47 3.09
C ASP A 311 -11.12 -5.36 4.26
N VAL A 312 -10.52 -6.55 4.45
CA VAL A 312 -10.89 -7.51 5.51
C VAL A 312 -10.07 -7.34 6.78
N LEU A 313 -8.76 -7.14 6.64
CA LEU A 313 -7.81 -7.09 7.74
C LEU A 313 -7.75 -5.71 8.39
N VAL A 314 -7.96 -4.66 7.60
CA VAL A 314 -8.07 -3.28 8.04
C VAL A 314 -9.46 -2.80 7.61
N PRO A 315 -10.49 -3.01 8.44
CA PRO A 315 -11.76 -2.34 8.23
C PRO A 315 -11.45 -0.85 8.42
N THR A 316 -11.25 -0.12 7.32
CA THR A 316 -11.59 1.30 7.34
C THR A 316 -13.02 1.35 7.85
N ALA A 317 -13.30 2.28 8.77
CA ALA A 317 -14.67 2.63 9.05
C ALA A 317 -15.25 3.18 7.75
N HIS A 318 -15.69 2.29 6.86
CA HIS A 318 -16.67 2.60 5.86
C HIS A 318 -17.88 3.00 6.71
N VAL A 319 -18.01 4.30 6.94
CA VAL A 319 -19.30 4.92 7.19
C VAL A 319 -20.15 4.40 6.04
N ASP A 320 -21.00 3.42 6.33
CA ASP A 320 -22.03 2.99 5.41
C ASP A 320 -22.79 4.27 5.06
N ALA A 321 -22.51 4.81 3.88
CA ALA A 321 -23.26 5.91 3.30
C ALA A 321 -24.73 5.50 3.44
N PHE A 322 -25.46 6.27 4.25
CA PHE A 322 -26.84 6.01 4.64
C PHE A 322 -27.62 5.36 3.48
N PRO A 323 -28.23 4.18 3.67
CA PRO A 323 -29.09 3.65 2.63
C PRO A 323 -30.19 4.69 2.37
N GLY A 324 -30.20 5.27 1.17
CA GLY A 324 -31.05 6.39 0.74
C GLY A 324 -32.56 6.15 0.81
N ARG A 325 -33.01 5.09 1.48
CA ARG A 325 -34.41 4.84 1.84
C ARG A 325 -34.91 5.63 3.05
N SER A 326 -34.02 6.14 3.92
CA SER A 326 -34.45 6.89 5.12
C SER A 326 -34.90 8.34 4.81
N LEU A 327 -34.23 9.02 3.87
CA LEU A 327 -34.53 10.42 3.54
C LEU A 327 -35.91 10.61 2.86
N ARG A 328 -36.41 9.59 2.16
CA ARG A 328 -37.77 9.61 1.59
C ARG A 328 -38.86 9.54 2.65
N LYS A 329 -38.62 8.86 3.79
CA LYS A 329 -39.57 8.84 4.93
C LYS A 329 -39.56 10.17 5.69
N MET A 330 -38.39 10.77 5.89
CA MET A 330 -38.29 12.09 6.52
C MET A 330 -38.94 13.20 5.70
N LYS A 331 -38.77 13.21 4.36
CA LYS A 331 -39.49 14.17 3.48
C LYS A 331 -41.01 13.95 3.45
N LYS A 332 -41.48 12.71 3.68
CA LYS A 332 -42.92 12.41 3.72
C LYS A 332 -43.56 12.79 5.05
N GLN A 333 -42.81 12.69 6.16
CA GLN A 333 -43.24 13.19 7.48
C GLN A 333 -43.24 14.72 7.56
N LYS A 334 -42.18 15.39 7.06
CA LYS A 334 -42.12 16.87 7.05
C LYS A 334 -43.14 17.55 6.13
N LYS A 335 -43.78 16.82 5.20
CA LYS A 335 -44.84 17.34 4.32
C LYS A 335 -46.24 17.15 4.90
N ALA A 336 -46.36 16.46 6.04
CA ALA A 336 -47.65 16.13 6.67
C ALA A 336 -48.00 17.00 7.88
N GLU A 337 -47.14 17.94 8.28
CA GLU A 337 -47.39 18.85 9.40
C GLU A 337 -47.55 20.29 8.88
N PRO A 338 -48.72 20.93 9.05
CA PRO A 338 -48.86 22.35 8.77
C PRO A 338 -48.05 23.16 9.80
N LEU A 339 -47.26 24.12 9.33
CA LEU A 339 -46.59 25.10 10.19
C LEU A 339 -47.65 25.86 11.02
N PRO A 340 -47.48 26.03 12.34
CA PRO A 340 -48.39 26.84 13.12
C PRO A 340 -48.23 28.32 12.73
N ALA A 341 -49.36 29.01 12.61
CA ALA A 341 -49.42 30.43 12.25
C ALA A 341 -48.75 31.30 13.33
N PRO A 342 -48.13 32.43 12.95
CA PRO A 342 -47.42 33.27 13.90
C PRO A 342 -48.40 34.16 14.69
N GLY A 343 -48.47 33.91 16.00
CA GLY A 343 -48.80 34.90 17.02
C GLY A 343 -50.21 34.84 17.62
N SER A 344 -50.32 34.40 18.87
CA SER A 344 -51.05 35.09 19.94
C SER A 344 -50.72 34.44 21.29
N ASP A 345 -50.65 35.30 22.31
CA ASP A 345 -50.74 35.01 23.76
C ASP A 345 -49.44 34.86 24.56
N THR A 346 -49.00 36.04 24.99
CA THR A 346 -48.40 36.33 26.29
C THR A 346 -49.23 35.79 27.47
N SER A 347 -48.60 35.09 28.43
CA SER A 347 -48.80 35.30 29.88
C SER A 347 -48.17 34.22 30.77
N GLY A 348 -47.39 34.65 31.78
CA GLY A 348 -47.10 33.94 33.03
C GLY A 348 -46.04 32.84 32.94
N ILE A 349 -45.12 32.62 33.89
CA ILE A 349 -45.17 32.80 35.36
C ILE A 349 -43.72 32.94 35.87
N ILE A 350 -43.51 33.85 36.82
CA ILE A 350 -42.30 34.04 37.65
C ILE A 350 -42.37 33.13 38.89
N PRO A 351 -41.25 32.65 39.44
CA PRO A 351 -40.97 32.83 40.88
C PRO A 351 -39.49 33.20 41.14
N THR A 352 -39.12 34.38 41.66
CA THR A 352 -38.98 34.83 43.08
C THR A 352 -38.06 34.01 44.01
N GLY A 353 -36.80 34.48 44.17
CA GLY A 353 -36.00 34.62 45.41
C GLY A 353 -35.53 33.37 46.21
N PRO A 354 -34.65 33.51 47.25
CA PRO A 354 -34.15 34.76 47.87
C PRO A 354 -32.61 34.86 48.16
N ALA A 355 -32.22 36.12 48.36
CA ALA A 355 -31.18 36.76 49.18
C ALA A 355 -30.03 35.96 49.87
N GLY A 356 -28.82 36.55 49.79
CA GLY A 356 -27.69 36.33 50.71
C GLY A 356 -26.56 37.35 50.48
N SER A 357 -26.39 38.28 51.43
CA SER A 357 -25.50 39.45 51.49
C SER A 357 -24.09 39.15 52.02
N THR A 358 -23.15 40.11 51.81
CA THR A 358 -21.90 40.51 52.55
C THR A 358 -20.64 40.58 51.66
N SER A 359 -20.08 41.76 51.31
CA SER A 359 -19.10 42.65 52.02
C SER A 359 -17.74 41.97 52.30
N ILE A 360 -16.51 42.50 52.17
CA ILE A 360 -15.85 43.81 51.94
C ILE A 360 -14.30 43.51 51.92
N VAL A 361 -13.45 44.34 51.28
CA VAL A 361 -11.95 44.44 51.40
C VAL A 361 -11.14 43.26 50.82
N GLY A 362 -10.08 43.37 50.01
CA GLY A 362 -9.07 44.42 49.77
C GLY A 362 -7.70 43.88 50.19
N ASP A 363 -6.80 43.50 49.27
CA ASP A 363 -5.34 43.76 49.25
C ASP A 363 -4.60 42.95 48.16
N ARG A 364 -3.40 43.44 47.84
CA ARG A 364 -2.50 43.23 46.71
C ARG A 364 -1.87 41.83 46.60
N GLY A 365 -1.57 41.48 45.36
CA GLY A 365 -0.25 40.98 44.97
C GLY A 365 0.02 39.50 45.14
N SER A 366 -0.03 38.74 44.04
CA SER A 366 1.06 37.85 43.63
C SER A 366 0.69 37.13 42.33
N LYS A 367 1.68 37.04 41.45
CA LYS A 367 1.66 36.22 40.24
C LYS A 367 1.27 34.78 40.60
N GLN A 368 0.18 34.31 40.02
CA GLN A 368 -0.04 32.90 39.71
C GLN A 368 -1.04 32.87 38.57
N THR A 369 -0.62 32.38 37.41
CA THR A 369 -1.51 31.90 36.35
C THR A 369 -2.05 30.55 36.77
N PRO A 370 -3.36 30.39 37.06
CA PRO A 370 -3.99 29.08 37.07
C PRO A 370 -4.54 28.85 35.67
N VAL A 371 -3.99 27.84 35.00
CA VAL A 371 -4.65 27.19 33.87
C VAL A 371 -5.94 26.59 34.44
N GLY A 372 -7.06 27.27 34.17
CA GLY A 372 -8.38 26.90 34.64
C GLY A 372 -9.43 27.37 33.64
N ASP A 373 -10.13 26.38 33.08
CA ASP A 373 -11.36 26.44 32.31
C ASP A 373 -12.06 27.80 32.20
N SER A 374 -12.09 28.35 30.99
CA SER A 374 -13.08 29.34 30.56
C SER A 374 -13.88 28.82 29.37
N ARG A 375 -14.53 27.66 29.57
CA ARG A 375 -15.74 27.29 28.84
C ARG A 375 -16.91 28.17 29.33
N SER A 376 -16.96 29.42 28.88
CA SER A 376 -18.21 30.19 28.83
C SER A 376 -18.00 31.48 28.01
N ASN A 377 -18.76 31.59 26.90
CA ASN A 377 -18.74 32.61 25.82
C ASN A 377 -17.74 32.34 24.69
N GLY A 378 -17.73 31.09 24.20
CA GLY A 378 -16.77 30.53 23.27
C GLY A 378 -16.94 30.94 21.80
N PHE A 379 -16.17 31.95 21.38
CA PHE A 379 -15.66 32.08 20.00
C PHE A 379 -14.14 32.21 20.07
N ASP A 380 -13.42 31.41 19.31
CA ASP A 380 -11.95 31.46 19.26
C ASP A 380 -11.45 32.85 18.81
N PRO A 381 -10.40 33.41 19.47
CA PRO A 381 -9.91 34.76 19.17
C PRO A 381 -9.43 34.92 17.73
N VAL A 382 -8.93 33.85 17.10
CA VAL A 382 -8.46 33.86 15.70
C VAL A 382 -9.64 33.91 14.74
N LEU A 383 -10.72 33.16 15.02
CA LEU A 383 -11.94 33.20 14.20
C LEU A 383 -12.63 34.55 14.31
N ARG A 384 -12.67 35.13 15.51
CA ARG A 384 -13.22 36.47 15.71
C ARG A 384 -12.43 37.53 14.94
N ALA A 385 -11.10 37.50 15.03
CA ALA A 385 -10.24 38.41 14.28
C ALA A 385 -10.45 38.28 12.76
N ALA A 386 -10.59 37.05 12.25
CA ALA A 386 -10.86 36.80 10.83
C ALA A 386 -12.18 37.44 10.35
N ARG A 387 -13.24 37.34 11.15
CA ARG A 387 -14.55 37.95 10.84
C ARG A 387 -14.51 39.47 10.94
N GLU A 388 -13.76 40.02 11.89
CA GLU A 388 -13.55 41.47 12.03
C GLU A 388 -12.73 42.04 10.86
N ASP A 389 -11.69 41.35 10.40
CA ASP A 389 -10.92 41.70 9.20
C ASP A 389 -11.80 41.66 7.94
N LEU A 390 -12.67 40.65 7.84
CA LEU A 390 -13.63 40.56 6.74
C LEU A 390 -14.66 41.70 6.77
N ALA A 391 -15.13 42.08 7.96
CA ALA A 391 -16.05 43.22 8.12
C ALA A 391 -15.39 44.56 7.74
N ARG A 392 -14.07 44.67 7.91
CA ARG A 392 -13.27 45.82 7.46
C ARG A 392 -12.91 45.80 5.97
N GLY A 393 -13.27 44.74 5.25
CA GLY A 393 -12.96 44.57 3.83
C GLY A 393 -11.53 44.09 3.54
N ASP A 394 -10.76 43.70 4.55
CA ASP A 394 -9.39 43.21 4.40
C ASP A 394 -9.39 41.69 4.11
N LEU A 395 -9.75 41.34 2.88
CA LEU A 395 -9.83 39.95 2.41
C LEU A 395 -8.50 39.18 2.58
N PRO A 396 -7.31 39.73 2.22
CA PRO A 396 -6.05 39.00 2.39
C PRO A 396 -5.77 38.60 3.84
N ARG A 397 -6.04 39.51 4.79
CA ARG A 397 -5.79 39.26 6.21
C ARG A 397 -6.77 38.25 6.79
N ALA A 398 -8.04 38.34 6.41
CA ALA A 398 -9.06 37.35 6.76
C ALA A 398 -8.72 35.95 6.22
N LEU A 399 -8.31 35.84 4.95
CA LEU A 399 -7.91 34.55 4.35
C LEU A 399 -6.67 33.96 5.02
N HIS A 400 -5.72 34.79 5.47
CA HIS A 400 -4.57 34.31 6.24
C HIS A 400 -5.00 33.67 7.57
N ALA A 401 -5.94 34.29 8.28
CA ALA A 401 -6.48 33.74 9.53
C ALA A 401 -7.28 32.45 9.30
N TYR A 402 -8.12 32.39 8.25
CA TYR A 402 -8.83 31.16 7.89
C TYR A 402 -7.87 30.03 7.50
N ASN A 403 -6.86 30.30 6.67
CA ASN A 403 -5.84 29.32 6.31
C ASN A 403 -5.08 28.79 7.53
N HIS A 404 -4.77 29.66 8.50
CA HIS A 404 -4.15 29.22 9.75
C HIS A 404 -5.06 28.27 10.56
N LEU A 405 -6.37 28.54 10.62
CA LEU A 405 -7.35 27.65 11.27
C LEU A 405 -7.49 26.31 10.54
N VAL A 406 -7.53 26.34 9.20
CA VAL A 406 -7.54 25.15 8.35
C VAL A 406 -6.24 24.35 8.55
N GLN A 407 -5.05 24.94 8.44
CA GLN A 407 -3.80 24.19 8.65
C GLN A 407 -3.69 23.53 10.04
N ARG A 408 -4.36 24.09 11.05
CA ARG A 408 -4.40 23.54 12.41
C ARG A 408 -5.55 22.55 12.65
N GLY A 409 -6.45 22.34 11.68
CA GLY A 409 -7.60 21.46 11.81
C GLY A 409 -8.61 21.92 12.86
N ARG A 410 -8.70 23.23 13.13
CA ARG A 410 -9.55 23.79 14.20
C ARG A 410 -10.75 24.52 13.63
N LEU A 411 -11.93 24.30 14.23
CA LEU A 411 -13.18 25.04 13.93
C LEU A 411 -13.62 24.93 12.46
N ILE A 412 -13.28 23.82 11.80
CA ILE A 412 -13.54 23.62 10.37
C ILE A 412 -15.03 23.77 10.03
N ASP A 413 -15.92 23.21 10.86
CA ASP A 413 -17.37 23.33 10.68
C ASP A 413 -17.89 24.77 10.84
N GLU A 414 -17.22 25.60 11.64
CA GLU A 414 -17.63 26.99 11.89
C GLU A 414 -17.17 27.96 10.79
N ILE A 415 -16.05 27.67 10.13
CA ILE A 415 -15.49 28.50 9.05
C ILE A 415 -16.07 28.16 7.66
N LEU A 416 -16.58 26.95 7.47
CA LEU A 416 -17.09 26.47 6.20
C LEU A 416 -18.23 27.33 5.62
N PRO A 417 -19.21 27.81 6.41
CA PRO A 417 -20.24 28.72 5.92
C PRO A 417 -19.66 30.07 5.49
N ASP A 418 -18.67 30.59 6.22
CA ASP A 418 -18.02 31.87 5.93
C ASP A 418 -17.24 31.81 4.61
N LEU A 419 -16.48 30.72 4.39
CA LEU A 419 -15.76 30.48 3.15
C LEU A 419 -16.70 30.29 1.95
N ALA A 420 -17.83 29.60 2.12
CA ALA A 420 -18.84 29.46 1.06
C ALA A 420 -19.49 30.81 0.69
N GLN A 421 -19.71 31.71 1.66
CA GLN A 421 -20.16 33.07 1.38
C GLN A 421 -19.08 33.92 0.69
N LEU A 422 -17.81 33.72 1.02
CA LEU A 422 -16.69 34.39 0.36
C LEU A 422 -16.59 34.01 -1.12
N VAL A 423 -16.81 32.74 -1.47
CA VAL A 423 -16.88 32.29 -2.87
C VAL A 423 -18.00 33.02 -3.63
N LYS A 424 -19.16 33.22 -3.00
CA LYS A 424 -20.25 33.97 -3.60
C LYS A 424 -19.87 35.44 -3.88
N LYS A 425 -19.10 36.08 -2.99
CA LYS A 425 -18.67 37.48 -3.14
C LYS A 425 -17.48 37.65 -4.09
N HIS A 426 -16.57 36.67 -4.13
CA HIS A 426 -15.33 36.72 -4.90
C HIS A 426 -15.14 35.45 -5.76
N PRO A 427 -16.04 35.17 -6.71
CA PRO A 427 -16.03 33.90 -7.47
C PRO A 427 -14.80 33.72 -8.37
N ARG A 428 -14.07 34.81 -8.67
CA ARG A 428 -12.86 34.80 -9.52
C ARG A 428 -11.54 34.83 -8.74
N ASP A 429 -11.55 34.94 -7.40
CA ASP A 429 -10.29 34.92 -6.63
C ASP A 429 -9.87 33.47 -6.30
N PRO A 430 -8.75 32.97 -6.85
CA PRO A 430 -8.33 31.58 -6.67
C PRO A 430 -7.97 31.24 -5.21
N ARG A 431 -7.57 32.23 -4.40
CA ARG A 431 -7.17 32.00 -3.00
C ARG A 431 -8.35 31.60 -2.12
N VAL A 432 -9.54 32.12 -2.43
CA VAL A 432 -10.79 31.80 -1.71
C VAL A 432 -11.19 30.35 -2.00
N TRP A 433 -11.12 29.94 -3.27
CA TRP A 433 -11.40 28.57 -3.70
C TRP A 433 -10.41 27.55 -3.12
N GLN A 434 -9.13 27.89 -3.08
CA GLN A 434 -8.10 27.04 -2.48
C GLN A 434 -8.35 26.84 -0.98
N THR A 435 -8.60 27.93 -0.24
CA THR A 435 -8.86 27.88 1.21
C THR A 435 -10.13 27.07 1.53
N LEU A 436 -11.18 27.20 0.71
CA LEU A 436 -12.39 26.38 0.84
C LEU A 436 -12.13 24.90 0.53
N GLY A 437 -11.36 24.60 -0.53
CA GLY A 437 -10.99 23.24 -0.89
C GLY A 437 -10.20 22.54 0.21
N ASP A 438 -9.23 23.24 0.80
CA ASP A 438 -8.42 22.73 1.92
C ASP A 438 -9.30 22.50 3.16
N ALA A 439 -10.22 23.43 3.46
CA ALA A 439 -11.17 23.29 4.56
C ALA A 439 -12.12 22.09 4.35
N LEU A 440 -12.66 21.92 3.15
CA LEU A 440 -13.55 20.80 2.81
C LEU A 440 -12.81 19.45 2.88
N THR A 441 -11.56 19.40 2.43
CA THR A 441 -10.73 18.20 2.50
C THR A 441 -10.50 17.75 3.95
N GLN A 442 -10.35 18.71 4.87
CA GLN A 442 -10.19 18.42 6.29
C GLN A 442 -11.50 18.17 7.04
N ALA A 443 -12.61 18.78 6.59
CA ALA A 443 -13.93 18.60 7.19
C ALA A 443 -14.47 17.18 7.04
N GLY A 444 -14.00 16.44 6.02
CA GLY A 444 -14.48 15.11 5.70
C GLY A 444 -15.98 15.11 5.41
N ASP A 445 -16.74 14.21 6.04
CA ASP A 445 -18.17 13.97 5.78
C ASP A 445 -19.12 14.89 6.59
N SER A 446 -18.67 16.08 7.02
CA SER A 446 -19.52 16.96 7.84
C SER A 446 -20.73 17.50 7.07
N VAL A 447 -21.89 17.63 7.74
CA VAL A 447 -23.12 18.16 7.12
C VAL A 447 -22.90 19.61 6.64
N HIS A 448 -22.08 20.37 7.36
CA HIS A 448 -21.69 21.72 7.00
C HIS A 448 -20.79 21.74 5.74
N ALA A 449 -19.89 20.76 5.57
CA ALA A 449 -19.06 20.62 4.37
C ALA A 449 -19.91 20.37 3.12
N ALA A 450 -20.88 19.45 3.20
CA ALA A 450 -21.78 19.15 2.08
C ALA A 450 -22.62 20.38 1.67
N GLN A 451 -23.17 21.10 2.65
CA GLN A 451 -23.95 22.32 2.41
C GLN A 451 -23.09 23.45 1.81
N SER A 452 -21.90 23.69 2.37
CA SER A 452 -20.97 24.70 1.87
C SER A 452 -20.46 24.39 0.46
N TYR A 453 -20.21 23.11 0.16
CA TYR A 453 -19.82 22.67 -1.19
C TYR A 453 -20.96 22.87 -2.21
N GLU A 454 -22.19 22.43 -1.90
CA GLU A 454 -23.34 22.64 -2.80
C GLU A 454 -23.61 24.12 -3.05
N GLN A 455 -23.42 24.96 -2.02
CA GLN A 455 -23.56 26.40 -2.13
C GLN A 455 -22.47 27.03 -3.01
N ALA A 456 -21.22 26.61 -2.84
CA ALA A 456 -20.10 27.11 -3.64
C ALA A 456 -20.14 26.63 -5.10
N ARG A 457 -20.55 25.37 -5.36
CA ARG A 457 -20.58 24.76 -6.70
C ARG A 457 -21.43 25.56 -7.71
N LYS A 458 -22.44 26.31 -7.27
CA LYS A 458 -23.28 27.15 -8.13
C LYS A 458 -22.52 28.33 -8.77
N TYR A 459 -21.33 28.63 -8.26
CA TYR A 459 -20.50 29.77 -8.68
C TYR A 459 -19.15 29.35 -9.28
N GLY A 460 -18.87 28.04 -9.34
CA GLY A 460 -17.71 27.51 -10.06
C GLY A 460 -18.09 27.30 -11.52
N ASN A 461 -17.32 27.91 -12.43
CA ASN A 461 -17.37 27.61 -13.86
C ASN A 461 -16.54 26.38 -14.19
#